data_AF-A0AAE0NF14-F1
#
_entry.id   AF-A0AAE0NF14-F1
#
_cell.length_a   1.000
_cell.length_b   1.000
_cell.length_c   1.000
_cell.angle_alpha   90.00
_cell.angle_beta   90.00
_cell.angle_gamma   90.00
#
_symmetry.space_group_name_H-M   'P 1'
#
loop_
_entity.id
_entity.type
_entity.pdbx_description
1 polymer ?
#
loop_
_entity_poly.entity_id
_entity_poly.type
_entity_poly.pdbx_seq_one_letter_code
_entity_poly.pdbx_strand_id
1 'polypeptide(L)'
;MANATVAADGLPPLPAFEVRPMPDLLPFISDFWLSLVLPHIAYWAVSMFFHFIDIYDLFPQYRLHTPEEITQRNLVSRFDVARDVFLEQIIQIATSAFLSLTEARQMTGMQAYDIAVWATRIRLAQRALPGFLGLLGLNAAAISQNMASEHPLLAGALAGGHYPFLTTELDGVTGTHVPAFAAWEMLVAKALYWLLIPTIQVCVAVCFLDTWQYFVHRAMHVNKWMYTKWHARHHRLYVPYAYGALYNHPVEAFVMDTLGAGLAYKVSMMTPRFGMWFFVFSMIKTVDDHCGYVLPWDPLQHVSSNNAAYHDIHHQSWGIKSNFSQPYLTFWDRILGTMWKGDTKLKYARTREAAASKAPKKQQ
;
A
#
# COMPACT_ATOMS: atom_id res chain seq x y z
N MET A 1 -19.58 29.85 15.89
CA MET A 1 -18.81 31.01 16.37
C MET A 1 -17.46 30.96 15.69
N ALA A 2 -17.24 31.80 14.67
CA ALA A 2 -15.96 31.89 13.99
C ALA A 2 -14.92 32.48 14.96
N ASN A 3 -13.76 31.82 15.10
CA ASN A 3 -12.67 32.23 15.98
C ASN A 3 -12.16 33.62 15.59
N ALA A 4 -12.63 34.67 16.27
CA ALA A 4 -12.16 36.04 16.14
C ALA A 4 -10.66 36.23 16.50
N THR A 5 -10.02 35.20 17.04
CA THR A 5 -8.58 35.20 17.39
C THR A 5 -7.65 35.08 16.17
N VAL A 6 -8.07 34.55 15.03
CA VAL A 6 -7.18 34.38 13.85
C VAL A 6 -6.95 35.70 13.11
N ALA A 7 -7.92 36.63 13.18
CA ALA A 7 -7.82 37.94 12.52
C ALA A 7 -6.74 38.86 13.12
N ALA A 8 -6.33 38.63 14.37
CA ALA A 8 -5.34 39.45 15.06
C ALA A 8 -3.90 39.29 14.51
N ASP A 9 -3.59 38.18 13.82
CA ASP A 9 -2.24 37.80 13.42
C ASP A 9 -1.92 38.02 11.92
N GLY A 10 -2.82 38.69 11.17
CA GLY A 10 -2.64 38.94 9.73
C GLY A 10 -2.67 37.67 8.85
N LEU A 11 -3.24 36.58 9.36
CA LEU A 11 -3.39 35.32 8.62
C LEU A 11 -4.69 35.34 7.80
N PRO A 12 -4.70 34.71 6.61
CA PRO A 12 -5.94 34.51 5.86
C PRO A 12 -6.94 33.69 6.69
N PRO A 13 -8.24 34.08 6.71
CA PRO A 13 -9.25 33.32 7.43
C PRO A 13 -9.45 31.94 6.79
N LEU A 14 -9.81 30.95 7.62
CA LEU A 14 -10.16 29.63 7.11
C LEU A 14 -11.56 29.66 6.49
N PRO A 15 -11.79 28.98 5.35
CA PRO A 15 -13.08 28.95 4.70
C PRO A 15 -14.12 28.25 5.57
N ALA A 16 -15.36 28.71 5.52
CA ALA A 16 -16.48 27.99 6.13
C ALA A 16 -16.66 26.62 5.45
N PHE A 17 -17.17 25.65 6.20
CA PHE A 17 -17.47 24.32 5.69
C PHE A 17 -18.76 23.79 6.28
N GLU A 18 -19.41 22.91 5.53
CA GLU A 18 -20.54 22.12 6.01
C GLU A 18 -20.15 20.65 5.90
N VAL A 19 -20.38 19.90 6.99
CA VAL A 19 -20.03 18.49 7.06
C VAL A 19 -21.26 17.66 6.75
N ARG A 20 -21.12 16.73 5.80
CA ARG A 20 -22.17 15.77 5.46
C ARG A 20 -21.60 14.35 5.38
N PRO A 21 -22.41 13.31 5.60
CA PRO A 21 -21.99 11.94 5.36
C PRO A 21 -21.40 11.77 3.97
N MET A 22 -20.30 11.02 3.87
CA MET A 22 -19.72 10.69 2.59
C MET A 22 -20.68 9.75 1.83
N PRO A 23 -21.10 10.10 0.60
CA PRO A 23 -22.00 9.26 -0.19
C PRO A 23 -21.24 8.08 -0.76
N ASP A 24 -21.80 6.87 -0.73
CA ASP A 24 -21.17 5.62 -1.20
C ASP A 24 -20.42 5.76 -2.54
N LEU A 25 -19.31 5.04 -2.68
CA LEU A 25 -18.44 5.14 -3.86
C LEU A 25 -19.15 4.67 -5.13
N LEU A 26 -20.00 3.65 -5.01
CA LEU A 26 -20.80 3.08 -6.08
C LEU A 26 -22.28 3.21 -5.75
N PRO A 27 -23.14 3.60 -6.71
CA PRO A 27 -24.55 3.88 -6.43
C PRO A 27 -25.38 2.62 -6.10
N PHE A 28 -24.85 1.42 -6.35
CA PHE A 28 -25.56 0.15 -6.22
C PHE A 28 -25.08 -0.74 -5.06
N ILE A 29 -24.04 -0.32 -4.32
CA ILE A 29 -23.50 -1.06 -3.18
C ILE A 29 -22.94 -0.07 -2.17
N SER A 30 -23.30 -0.24 -0.90
CA SER A 30 -22.77 0.64 0.14
C SER A 30 -21.27 0.40 0.33
N ASP A 31 -20.55 1.42 0.81
CA ASP A 31 -19.13 1.29 1.12
C ASP A 31 -18.85 0.16 2.11
N PHE A 32 -19.79 -0.10 3.03
CA PHE A 32 -19.71 -1.23 3.95
C PHE A 32 -19.65 -2.55 3.20
N TRP A 33 -20.61 -2.85 2.32
CA TRP A 33 -20.59 -4.12 1.58
C TRP A 33 -19.44 -4.16 0.57
N LEU A 34 -19.10 -3.02 -0.01
CA LEU A 34 -18.00 -2.91 -0.97
C LEU A 34 -16.65 -3.26 -0.32
N SER A 35 -16.35 -2.75 0.89
CA SER A 35 -15.09 -3.09 1.59
C SER A 35 -14.97 -4.57 1.93
N LEU A 36 -16.10 -5.24 2.13
CA LEU A 36 -16.15 -6.67 2.43
C LEU A 36 -15.86 -7.53 1.20
N VAL A 37 -16.33 -7.14 0.01
CA VAL A 37 -16.26 -8.01 -1.18
C VAL A 37 -15.15 -7.63 -2.17
N LEU A 38 -14.79 -6.35 -2.25
CA LEU A 38 -13.90 -5.83 -3.29
C LEU A 38 -12.51 -6.48 -3.29
N PRO A 39 -11.80 -6.67 -2.17
CA PRO A 39 -10.50 -7.34 -2.17
C PRO A 39 -10.56 -8.78 -2.68
N HIS A 40 -11.66 -9.51 -2.40
CA HIS A 40 -11.84 -10.89 -2.84
C HIS A 40 -12.21 -10.99 -4.32
N ILE A 41 -13.01 -10.04 -4.83
CA ILE A 41 -13.25 -9.92 -6.28
C ILE A 41 -11.92 -9.68 -7.00
N ALA A 42 -11.08 -8.78 -6.51
CA ALA A 42 -9.77 -8.52 -7.09
C ALA A 42 -8.86 -9.76 -7.02
N TYR A 43 -8.82 -10.45 -5.87
CA TYR A 43 -8.10 -11.71 -5.69
C TYR A 43 -8.46 -12.74 -6.77
N TRP A 44 -9.76 -13.01 -6.93
CA TRP A 44 -10.24 -14.02 -7.88
C TRP A 44 -10.08 -13.56 -9.33
N ALA A 45 -10.27 -12.28 -9.64
CA ALA A 45 -10.07 -11.75 -10.98
C ALA A 45 -8.63 -11.95 -11.45
N VAL A 46 -7.65 -11.56 -10.65
CA VAL A 46 -6.22 -11.71 -10.97
C VAL A 46 -5.81 -13.19 -10.95
N SER A 47 -6.32 -13.95 -9.98
CA SER A 47 -6.08 -15.38 -9.92
C SER A 47 -6.56 -16.12 -11.17
N MET A 48 -7.77 -15.80 -11.64
CA MET A 48 -8.33 -16.42 -12.84
C MET A 48 -7.66 -15.96 -14.12
N PHE A 49 -7.16 -14.72 -14.16
CA PHE A 49 -6.30 -14.25 -15.25
C PHE A 49 -5.05 -15.13 -15.40
N PHE A 50 -4.28 -15.34 -14.32
CA PHE A 50 -3.11 -16.21 -14.38
C PHE A 50 -3.46 -17.69 -14.55
N HIS A 51 -4.59 -18.13 -13.98
CA HIS A 51 -5.08 -19.49 -14.20
C HIS A 51 -5.43 -19.76 -15.66
N PHE A 52 -6.02 -18.77 -16.34
CA PHE A 52 -6.29 -18.83 -17.77
C PHE A 52 -4.99 -18.91 -18.57
N ILE A 53 -4.00 -18.08 -18.26
CA ILE A 53 -2.65 -18.16 -18.86
C ILE A 53 -2.07 -19.57 -18.69
N ASP A 54 -2.20 -20.16 -17.50
CA ASP A 54 -1.71 -21.50 -17.18
C ASP A 54 -2.41 -22.61 -17.98
N ILE A 55 -3.76 -22.62 -18.00
CA ILE A 55 -4.53 -23.67 -18.69
C ILE A 55 -4.29 -23.64 -20.20
N TYR A 56 -4.21 -22.45 -20.80
CA TYR A 56 -4.04 -22.29 -22.25
C TYR A 56 -2.56 -22.28 -22.69
N ASP A 57 -1.65 -22.53 -21.75
CA ASP A 57 -0.20 -22.51 -21.99
C ASP A 57 0.28 -21.22 -22.67
N LEU A 58 -0.25 -20.07 -22.23
CA LEU A 58 0.14 -18.77 -22.76
C LEU A 58 1.48 -18.36 -22.15
N PHE A 59 2.41 -17.94 -23.00
CA PHE A 59 3.74 -17.46 -22.61
C PHE A 59 4.59 -18.47 -21.79
N PRO A 60 4.76 -19.71 -22.25
CA PRO A 60 5.50 -20.75 -21.52
C PRO A 60 6.97 -20.38 -21.26
N GLN A 61 7.56 -19.48 -22.07
CA GLN A 61 8.91 -18.97 -21.87
C GLN A 61 9.11 -18.16 -20.57
N TYR A 62 8.02 -17.66 -19.98
CA TYR A 62 8.05 -16.88 -18.73
C TYR A 62 7.56 -17.67 -17.51
N ARG A 63 7.18 -18.94 -17.69
CA ARG A 63 6.73 -19.80 -16.59
C ARG A 63 7.91 -20.34 -15.79
N LEU A 64 7.78 -20.37 -14.46
CA LEU A 64 8.83 -20.87 -13.56
C LEU A 64 8.97 -22.40 -13.59
N HIS A 65 7.84 -23.11 -13.63
CA HIS A 65 7.76 -24.57 -13.54
C HIS A 65 6.92 -25.18 -14.66
N THR A 66 7.21 -26.42 -15.09
CA THR A 66 6.39 -27.09 -16.11
C THR A 66 5.05 -27.61 -15.54
N PRO A 67 4.02 -27.87 -16.38
CA PRO A 67 2.77 -28.48 -15.93
C PRO A 67 2.94 -29.83 -15.23
N GLU A 68 3.96 -30.60 -15.62
CA GLU A 68 4.32 -31.86 -14.98
C GLU A 68 4.84 -31.64 -13.57
N GLU A 69 5.69 -30.62 -13.36
CA GLU A 69 6.15 -30.25 -12.03
C GLU A 69 4.98 -29.86 -11.12
N ILE A 70 4.05 -29.04 -11.61
CA ILE A 70 2.85 -28.62 -10.86
C ILE A 70 2.05 -29.86 -10.42
N THR A 71 1.80 -30.79 -11.35
CA THR A 71 0.97 -31.97 -11.10
C THR A 71 1.65 -32.99 -10.18
N GLN A 72 2.97 -33.17 -10.32
CA GLN A 72 3.70 -34.20 -9.59
C GLN A 72 4.18 -33.76 -8.21
N ARG A 73 4.40 -32.47 -7.99
CA ARG A 73 5.03 -31.95 -6.76
C ARG A 73 4.03 -31.41 -5.75
N ASN A 74 2.90 -30.87 -6.20
CA ASN A 74 1.88 -30.38 -5.28
C ASN A 74 1.15 -31.55 -4.62
N LEU A 75 1.01 -31.49 -3.29
CA LEU A 75 0.45 -32.57 -2.49
C LEU A 75 -1.06 -32.41 -2.22
N VAL A 76 -1.69 -31.42 -2.86
CA VAL A 76 -3.08 -31.04 -2.66
C VAL A 76 -3.72 -30.75 -4.00
N SER A 77 -5.01 -31.09 -4.13
CA SER A 77 -5.76 -30.79 -5.34
C SER A 77 -6.07 -29.30 -5.47
N ARG A 78 -6.23 -28.85 -6.70
CA ARG A 78 -6.70 -27.49 -7.03
C ARG A 78 -8.04 -27.15 -6.37
N PHE A 79 -8.94 -28.12 -6.26
CA PHE A 79 -10.24 -27.97 -5.61
C PHE A 79 -10.12 -27.77 -4.09
N ASP A 80 -9.30 -28.58 -3.43
CA ASP A 80 -9.06 -28.44 -1.98
C ASP A 80 -8.46 -27.08 -1.65
N VAL A 81 -7.56 -26.59 -2.50
CA VAL A 81 -6.96 -25.26 -2.38
C VAL A 81 -8.02 -24.17 -2.52
N ALA A 82 -8.85 -24.23 -3.55
CA ALA A 82 -9.93 -23.25 -3.74
C ALA A 82 -10.92 -23.25 -2.56
N ARG A 83 -11.30 -24.44 -2.05
CA ARG A 83 -12.17 -24.57 -0.87
C ARG A 83 -11.55 -23.88 0.35
N ASP A 84 -10.28 -24.14 0.63
CA ASP A 84 -9.61 -23.59 1.81
C ASP A 84 -9.43 -22.07 1.67
N VAL A 85 -9.13 -21.55 0.48
CA VAL A 85 -9.13 -20.09 0.19
C VAL A 85 -10.48 -19.46 0.50
N PHE A 86 -11.60 -20.10 0.14
CA PHE A 86 -12.94 -19.60 0.50
C PHE A 86 -13.15 -19.55 2.03
N LEU A 87 -12.65 -20.54 2.77
CA LEU A 87 -12.72 -20.54 4.24
C LEU A 87 -11.91 -19.38 4.85
N GLU A 88 -10.74 -19.08 4.29
CA GLU A 88 -9.94 -17.92 4.71
C GLU A 88 -10.63 -16.59 4.38
N GLN A 89 -11.26 -16.49 3.21
CA GLN A 89 -12.00 -15.31 2.83
C GLN A 89 -13.21 -15.06 3.76
N ILE A 90 -13.84 -16.10 4.31
CA ILE A 90 -14.87 -15.93 5.36
C ILE A 90 -14.29 -15.23 6.60
N ILE A 91 -13.08 -15.60 7.04
CA ILE A 91 -12.39 -14.96 8.18
C ILE A 91 -12.06 -13.50 7.85
N GLN A 92 -11.58 -13.24 6.64
CA GLN A 92 -11.26 -11.90 6.16
C GLN A 92 -12.51 -11.01 6.08
N ILE A 93 -13.62 -11.53 5.54
CA ILE A 93 -14.92 -10.84 5.49
C ILE A 93 -15.42 -10.52 6.89
N ALA A 94 -15.39 -11.49 7.81
CA ALA A 94 -15.82 -11.27 9.19
C ALA A 94 -14.97 -10.20 9.89
N THR A 95 -13.65 -10.20 9.67
CA THR A 95 -12.74 -9.20 10.23
C THR A 95 -12.94 -7.82 9.58
N SER A 96 -13.15 -7.76 8.26
CA SER A 96 -13.47 -6.53 7.54
C SER A 96 -14.80 -5.93 8.01
N ALA A 97 -15.80 -6.78 8.29
CA ALA A 97 -17.08 -6.36 8.87
C ALA A 97 -16.87 -5.77 10.26
N PHE A 98 -16.13 -6.45 11.13
CA PHE A 98 -15.80 -5.95 12.46
C PHE A 98 -15.07 -4.60 12.38
N LEU A 99 -14.01 -4.50 11.55
CA LEU A 99 -13.28 -3.25 11.36
C LEU A 99 -14.22 -2.14 10.89
N SER A 100 -15.01 -2.38 9.83
CA SER A 100 -15.93 -1.39 9.25
C SER A 100 -17.00 -0.93 10.24
N LEU A 101 -17.51 -1.82 11.11
CA LEU A 101 -18.48 -1.46 12.15
C LEU A 101 -17.87 -0.63 13.29
N THR A 102 -16.56 -0.75 13.51
CA THR A 102 -15.83 0.07 14.51
C THR A 102 -15.33 1.40 13.97
N GLU A 103 -15.44 1.62 12.65
CA GLU A 103 -15.02 2.89 12.04
C GLU A 103 -16.06 3.98 12.27
N ALA A 104 -15.57 5.20 12.52
CA ALA A 104 -16.43 6.36 12.50
C ALA A 104 -16.99 6.55 11.08
N ARG A 105 -18.26 6.94 10.99
CA ARG A 105 -18.89 7.26 9.72
C ARG A 105 -18.06 8.32 9.00
N GLN A 106 -17.65 8.03 7.77
CA GLN A 106 -16.89 8.98 6.97
C GLN A 106 -17.75 10.21 6.65
N MET A 107 -17.15 11.38 6.82
CA MET A 107 -17.76 12.65 6.52
C MET A 107 -16.96 13.37 5.43
N THR A 108 -17.61 14.29 4.71
CA THR A 108 -17.01 15.07 3.61
C THR A 108 -17.49 16.53 3.70
N GLY A 109 -16.81 17.43 2.98
CA GLY A 109 -17.12 18.87 2.93
C GLY A 109 -16.06 19.76 3.59
N MET A 110 -15.05 19.17 4.24
CA MET A 110 -13.98 19.90 4.93
C MET A 110 -12.73 20.13 4.06
N GLN A 111 -12.71 19.70 2.79
CA GLN A 111 -11.49 19.68 1.99
C GLN A 111 -10.84 21.07 1.83
N ALA A 112 -11.65 22.09 1.51
CA ALA A 112 -11.14 23.46 1.36
C ALA A 112 -10.58 23.99 2.68
N TYR A 113 -11.25 23.68 3.80
CA TYR A 113 -10.81 24.03 5.14
C TYR A 113 -9.51 23.33 5.51
N ASP A 114 -9.41 22.01 5.33
CA ASP A 114 -8.20 21.23 5.66
C ASP A 114 -6.98 21.66 4.83
N ILE A 115 -7.18 21.96 3.54
CA ILE A 115 -6.13 22.52 2.69
C ILE A 115 -5.72 23.91 3.19
N ALA A 116 -6.67 24.77 3.55
CA ALA A 116 -6.37 26.09 4.11
C ALA A 116 -5.63 25.99 5.45
N VAL A 117 -5.93 25.00 6.30
CA VAL A 117 -5.16 24.72 7.52
C VAL A 117 -3.69 24.41 7.20
N TRP A 118 -3.42 23.63 6.16
CA TRP A 118 -2.05 23.40 5.69
C TRP A 118 -1.40 24.68 5.14
N ALA A 119 -2.13 25.50 4.40
CA ALA A 119 -1.64 26.79 3.93
C ALA A 119 -1.29 27.72 5.10
N THR A 120 -2.10 27.75 6.16
CA THR A 120 -1.78 28.45 7.42
C THR A 120 -0.50 27.92 8.04
N ARG A 121 -0.31 26.61 8.12
CA ARG A 121 0.93 26.01 8.66
C ARG A 121 2.16 26.38 7.83
N ILE A 122 2.03 26.40 6.50
CA ILE A 122 3.08 26.85 5.59
C ILE A 122 3.41 28.32 5.86
N ARG A 123 2.40 29.20 5.88
CA ARG A 123 2.53 30.63 6.19
C ARG A 123 3.22 30.87 7.54
N LEU A 124 2.84 30.11 8.56
CA LEU A 124 3.47 30.17 9.88
C LEU A 124 4.92 29.69 9.84
N ALA A 125 5.23 28.62 9.12
CA ALA A 125 6.60 28.13 8.94
C ALA A 125 7.49 29.16 8.20
N GLN A 126 6.92 29.94 7.28
CA GLN A 126 7.66 31.02 6.62
C GLN A 126 8.20 32.07 7.59
N ARG A 127 7.55 32.28 8.75
CA ARG A 127 8.02 33.25 9.76
C ARG A 127 9.42 32.93 10.29
N ALA A 128 9.88 31.67 10.14
CA ALA A 128 11.24 31.28 10.50
C ALA A 128 12.30 31.65 9.44
N LEU A 129 11.90 31.90 8.18
CA LEU A 129 12.83 32.15 7.07
C LEU A 129 13.75 33.37 7.30
N PRO A 130 13.26 34.54 7.77
CA PRO A 130 14.14 35.66 8.05
C PRO A 130 15.21 35.34 9.09
N GLY A 131 14.84 34.59 10.14
CA GLY A 131 15.77 34.15 11.19
C GLY A 131 16.82 33.19 10.65
N PHE A 132 16.42 32.21 9.83
CA PHE A 132 17.34 31.26 9.20
C PHE A 132 18.33 31.96 8.26
N LEU A 133 17.85 32.89 7.44
CA LEU A 133 18.72 33.69 6.57
C LEU A 133 19.69 34.56 7.38
N GLY A 134 19.23 35.11 8.52
CA GLY A 134 20.09 35.84 9.46
C GLY A 134 21.25 35.00 10.00
N LEU A 135 21.04 33.70 10.27
CA LEU A 135 22.11 32.78 10.66
C LEU A 135 23.17 32.59 9.57
N LEU A 136 22.80 32.80 8.31
CA LEU A 136 23.70 32.76 7.15
C LEU A 136 24.32 34.14 6.83
N GLY A 137 24.12 35.14 7.70
CA GLY A 137 24.59 36.52 7.49
C GLY A 137 23.77 37.34 6.48
N LEU A 138 22.60 36.85 6.08
CA LEU A 138 21.73 37.51 5.11
C LEU A 138 20.66 38.35 5.81
N ASN A 139 20.55 39.63 5.45
CA ASN A 139 19.48 40.49 5.94
C ASN A 139 18.21 40.33 5.08
N ALA A 140 17.36 39.40 5.48
CA ALA A 140 16.12 39.08 4.75
C ALA A 140 15.18 40.29 4.58
N ALA A 141 15.13 41.21 5.56
CA ALA A 141 14.31 42.41 5.47
C ALA A 141 14.82 43.38 4.39
N ALA A 142 16.13 43.58 4.31
CA ALA A 142 16.74 44.41 3.27
C ALA A 142 16.54 43.80 1.87
N ILE A 143 16.73 42.49 1.74
CA ILE A 143 16.50 41.78 0.46
C ILE A 143 15.02 41.86 0.07
N SER A 144 14.10 41.63 1.02
CA SER A 144 12.66 41.74 0.79
C SER A 144 12.27 43.13 0.26
N GLN A 145 12.76 44.20 0.89
CA GLN A 145 12.49 45.58 0.44
C GLN A 145 12.99 45.84 -0.98
N ASN A 146 14.20 45.38 -1.31
CA ASN A 146 14.76 45.55 -2.65
C ASN A 146 13.99 44.79 -3.74
N MET A 147 13.36 43.66 -3.38
CA MET A 147 12.60 42.83 -4.32
C MET A 147 11.11 43.18 -4.40
N ALA A 148 10.61 44.09 -3.55
CA ALA A 148 9.17 44.30 -3.38
C ALA A 148 8.46 44.82 -4.65
N SER A 149 9.14 45.62 -5.48
CA SER A 149 8.57 46.19 -6.70
C SER A 149 8.51 45.19 -7.86
N GLU A 150 9.58 44.42 -8.09
CA GLU A 150 9.71 43.51 -9.23
C GLU A 150 9.19 42.09 -8.92
N HIS A 151 9.35 41.67 -7.66
CA HIS A 151 9.05 40.31 -7.20
C HIS A 151 8.29 40.31 -5.85
N PRO A 152 7.06 40.88 -5.81
CA PRO A 152 6.31 41.09 -4.58
C PRO A 152 6.01 39.79 -3.81
N LEU A 153 5.82 38.66 -4.49
CA LEU A 153 5.63 37.35 -3.85
C LEU A 153 6.91 36.84 -3.18
N LEU A 154 8.08 37.04 -3.80
CA LEU A 154 9.34 36.64 -3.20
C LEU A 154 9.69 37.55 -2.03
N ALA A 155 9.45 38.86 -2.17
CA ALA A 155 9.58 39.82 -1.09
C ALA A 155 8.72 39.46 0.12
N GLY A 156 7.46 39.07 -0.09
CA GLY A 156 6.57 38.64 1.00
C GLY A 156 7.02 37.33 1.68
N ALA A 157 7.55 36.38 0.90
CA ALA A 157 8.13 35.15 1.47
C ALA A 157 9.36 35.48 2.34
N LEU A 158 10.28 36.31 1.84
CA LEU A 158 11.46 36.79 2.57
C LEU A 158 11.11 37.63 3.80
N ALA A 159 9.96 38.30 3.79
CA ALA A 159 9.40 39.02 4.94
C ALA A 159 8.69 38.08 5.95
N GLY A 160 8.92 36.77 5.87
CA GLY A 160 8.33 35.80 6.79
C GLY A 160 6.86 35.49 6.51
N GLY A 161 6.44 35.60 5.25
CA GLY A 161 5.05 35.37 4.84
C GLY A 161 4.14 36.59 5.00
N HIS A 162 4.71 37.80 5.08
CA HIS A 162 3.92 39.04 5.10
C HIS A 162 3.65 39.52 3.67
N TYR A 163 2.40 39.40 3.22
CA TYR A 163 1.97 39.79 1.88
C TYR A 163 0.90 40.89 1.96
N PRO A 164 1.29 42.17 2.11
CA PRO A 164 0.33 43.26 2.34
C PRO A 164 -0.61 43.52 1.15
N PHE A 165 -0.22 43.08 -0.05
CA PHE A 165 -1.00 43.21 -1.28
C PHE A 165 -1.94 42.02 -1.55
N LEU A 166 -1.81 40.91 -0.81
CA LEU A 166 -2.67 39.74 -1.00
C LEU A 166 -3.86 39.83 -0.07
N THR A 167 -4.97 40.33 -0.61
CA THR A 167 -6.26 40.38 0.08
C THR A 167 -7.38 39.82 -0.78
N THR A 168 -8.41 39.28 -0.14
CA THR A 168 -9.66 38.84 -0.77
C THR A 168 -10.85 39.48 -0.06
N GLU A 169 -11.98 39.60 -0.73
CA GLU A 169 -13.23 40.00 -0.07
C GLU A 169 -13.71 38.86 0.84
N LEU A 170 -14.21 39.21 2.03
CA LEU A 170 -14.78 38.25 2.96
C LEU A 170 -16.22 37.91 2.55
N ASP A 171 -16.49 36.64 2.28
CA ASP A 171 -17.81 36.15 1.84
C ASP A 171 -18.95 36.71 2.71
N GLY A 172 -19.87 37.45 2.08
CA GLY A 172 -21.12 37.93 2.68
C GLY A 172 -21.06 39.30 3.38
N VAL A 173 -19.91 39.98 3.42
CA VAL A 173 -19.80 41.35 3.94
C VAL A 173 -19.20 42.26 2.86
N THR A 174 -20.06 42.96 2.13
CA THR A 174 -19.65 43.85 1.04
C THR A 174 -18.59 44.84 1.51
N GLY A 175 -17.42 44.82 0.84
CA GLY A 175 -16.34 45.79 1.03
C GLY A 175 -15.33 45.52 2.14
N THR A 176 -15.43 44.39 2.87
CA THR A 176 -14.39 44.01 3.85
C THR A 176 -13.33 43.13 3.21
N HIS A 177 -12.11 43.66 3.07
CA HIS A 177 -10.95 42.91 2.58
C HIS A 177 -10.18 42.25 3.72
N VAL A 178 -9.85 40.98 3.56
CA VAL A 178 -9.08 40.15 4.50
C VAL A 178 -7.83 39.59 3.82
N PRO A 179 -6.76 39.23 4.57
CA PRO A 179 -5.57 38.61 3.96
C PRO A 179 -5.91 37.35 3.16
N ALA A 180 -5.16 37.11 2.08
CA ALA A 180 -5.31 35.94 1.23
C ALA A 180 -4.03 35.08 1.22
N PHE A 181 -4.18 33.78 0.94
CA PHE A 181 -3.05 32.90 0.68
C PHE A 181 -2.45 33.19 -0.70
N ALA A 182 -1.13 33.11 -0.81
CA ALA A 182 -0.46 33.12 -2.09
C ALA A 182 -0.76 31.82 -2.85
N ALA A 183 -0.79 31.89 -4.19
CA ALA A 183 -1.09 30.73 -5.02
C ALA A 183 -0.14 29.55 -4.77
N TRP A 184 1.14 29.82 -4.53
CA TRP A 184 2.13 28.78 -4.25
C TRP A 184 1.90 28.13 -2.87
N GLU A 185 1.42 28.86 -1.86
CA GLU A 185 1.07 28.29 -0.55
C GLU A 185 -0.07 27.30 -0.70
N MET A 186 -1.08 27.66 -1.47
CA MET A 186 -2.21 26.78 -1.78
C MET A 186 -1.78 25.58 -2.62
N LEU A 187 -0.85 25.74 -3.56
CA LEU A 187 -0.30 24.63 -4.33
C LEU A 187 0.42 23.63 -3.44
N VAL A 188 1.32 24.11 -2.57
CA VAL A 188 2.05 23.26 -1.62
C VAL A 188 1.09 22.62 -0.63
N ALA A 189 0.12 23.36 -0.09
CA ALA A 189 -0.90 22.81 0.81
C ALA A 189 -1.73 21.69 0.14
N LYS A 190 -2.13 21.88 -1.12
CA LYS A 190 -2.79 20.84 -1.92
C LYS A 190 -1.89 19.63 -2.14
N ALA A 191 -0.61 19.84 -2.45
CA ALA A 191 0.35 18.75 -2.61
C ALA A 191 0.56 17.98 -1.30
N LEU A 192 0.63 18.67 -0.16
CA LEU A 192 0.68 18.03 1.16
C LEU A 192 -0.56 17.17 1.40
N TYR A 193 -1.75 17.74 1.19
CA TYR A 193 -3.03 17.10 1.47
C TYR A 193 -3.32 15.92 0.54
N TRP A 194 -3.18 16.11 -0.78
CA TRP A 194 -3.59 15.12 -1.79
C TRP A 194 -2.50 14.12 -2.17
N LEU A 195 -1.23 14.46 -1.97
CA LEU A 195 -0.11 13.61 -2.42
C LEU A 195 0.74 13.15 -1.25
N LEU A 196 1.37 14.07 -0.50
CA LEU A 196 2.37 13.68 0.50
C LEU A 196 1.77 12.87 1.65
N ILE A 197 0.65 13.31 2.23
CA ILE A 197 0.02 12.59 3.34
C ILE A 197 -0.40 11.19 2.89
N PRO A 198 -1.19 10.99 1.83
CA PRO A 198 -1.52 9.64 1.34
C PRO A 198 -0.30 8.78 1.03
N THR A 199 0.76 9.37 0.46
CA THR A 199 2.02 8.65 0.18
C THR A 199 2.67 8.16 1.47
N ILE A 200 2.78 9.01 2.49
CA ILE A 200 3.31 8.63 3.80
C ILE A 200 2.46 7.51 4.42
N GLN A 201 1.13 7.60 4.33
CA GLN A 201 0.24 6.56 4.84
C GLN A 201 0.50 5.20 4.17
N VAL A 202 0.63 5.17 2.83
CA VAL A 202 0.97 3.95 2.09
C VAL A 202 2.33 3.43 2.49
N CYS A 203 3.36 4.28 2.58
CA CYS A 203 4.69 3.87 3.01
C CYS A 203 4.66 3.25 4.42
N VAL A 204 3.93 3.87 5.36
CA VAL A 204 3.76 3.34 6.72
C VAL A 204 3.05 1.98 6.70
N ALA A 205 1.96 1.85 5.93
CA ALA A 205 1.21 0.60 5.83
C ALA A 205 2.06 -0.53 5.22
N VAL A 206 2.78 -0.27 4.13
CA VAL A 206 3.68 -1.23 3.47
C VAL A 206 4.81 -1.65 4.42
N CYS A 207 5.52 -0.70 5.03
CA CYS A 207 6.59 -1.00 5.96
C CYS A 207 6.09 -1.80 7.17
N PHE A 208 4.92 -1.47 7.70
CA PHE A 208 4.33 -2.21 8.82
C PHE A 208 3.96 -3.63 8.40
N LEU A 209 3.25 -3.79 7.28
CA LEU A 209 2.80 -5.10 6.80
C LEU A 209 3.98 -6.02 6.48
N ASP A 210 5.00 -5.51 5.75
CA ASP A 210 6.20 -6.28 5.43
C ASP A 210 6.95 -6.71 6.71
N THR A 211 7.00 -5.82 7.71
CA THR A 211 7.60 -6.14 9.01
C THR A 211 6.83 -7.23 9.74
N TRP A 212 5.51 -7.06 9.83
CA TRP A 212 4.63 -8.03 10.47
C TRP A 212 4.77 -9.41 9.81
N GLN A 213 4.59 -9.47 8.50
CA GLN A 213 4.62 -10.73 7.77
C GLN A 213 6.02 -11.36 7.80
N TYR A 214 7.10 -10.60 7.63
CA TYR A 214 8.45 -11.16 7.72
C TYR A 214 8.69 -11.88 9.06
N PHE A 215 8.40 -11.22 10.18
CA PHE A 215 8.71 -11.78 11.50
C PHE A 215 7.79 -12.95 11.84
N VAL A 216 6.50 -12.87 11.51
CA VAL A 216 5.55 -13.96 11.73
C VAL A 216 5.90 -15.16 10.84
N HIS A 217 6.14 -14.93 9.55
CA HIS A 217 6.50 -15.97 8.59
C HIS A 217 7.81 -16.68 8.98
N ARG A 218 8.85 -15.90 9.29
CA ARG A 218 10.12 -16.47 9.79
C ARG A 218 9.91 -17.23 11.09
N ALA A 219 9.12 -16.73 12.03
CA ALA A 219 8.79 -17.44 13.27
C ALA A 219 8.15 -18.81 12.98
N MET A 220 7.22 -18.87 12.01
CA MET A 220 6.61 -20.13 11.59
C MET A 220 7.60 -21.13 10.99
N HIS A 221 8.67 -20.67 10.33
CA HIS A 221 9.71 -21.56 9.81
C HIS A 221 10.74 -22.02 10.85
N VAL A 222 11.12 -21.14 11.78
CA VAL A 222 12.15 -21.48 12.78
C VAL A 222 11.58 -22.27 13.95
N ASN A 223 10.30 -22.07 14.28
CA ASN A 223 9.62 -22.81 15.32
C ASN A 223 8.97 -24.08 14.77
N LYS A 224 9.50 -25.25 15.15
CA LYS A 224 9.02 -26.57 14.68
C LYS A 224 7.53 -26.80 14.91
N TRP A 225 6.99 -26.32 16.03
CA TRP A 225 5.56 -26.50 16.32
C TRP A 225 4.71 -25.63 15.39
N MET A 226 5.06 -24.35 15.22
CA MET A 226 4.33 -23.45 14.31
C MET A 226 4.40 -23.96 12.87
N TYR A 227 5.59 -24.40 12.42
CA TYR A 227 5.77 -24.99 11.10
C TYR A 227 4.83 -26.19 10.92
N THR A 228 4.95 -27.20 11.77
CA THR A 228 4.23 -28.47 11.57
C THR A 228 2.72 -28.34 11.75
N LYS A 229 2.25 -27.39 12.57
CA LYS A 229 0.81 -27.19 12.84
C LYS A 229 0.13 -26.24 11.88
N TRP A 230 0.81 -25.19 11.43
CA TRP A 230 0.22 -24.13 10.62
C TRP A 230 0.85 -24.11 9.23
N HIS A 231 2.12 -23.73 9.14
CA HIS A 231 2.73 -23.31 7.89
C HIS A 231 3.10 -24.45 6.93
N ALA A 232 3.30 -25.67 7.43
CA ALA A 232 3.54 -26.84 6.59
C ALA A 232 2.34 -27.17 5.69
N ARG A 233 1.14 -26.65 5.98
CA ARG A 233 -0.01 -26.74 5.07
C ARG A 233 0.25 -25.92 3.80
N HIS A 234 0.69 -24.67 3.94
CA HIS A 234 1.01 -23.80 2.81
C HIS A 234 2.06 -24.43 1.89
N HIS A 235 3.13 -24.96 2.49
CA HIS A 235 4.21 -25.69 1.77
C HIS A 235 3.81 -27.06 1.20
N ARG A 236 2.53 -27.47 1.23
CA ARG A 236 2.05 -28.58 0.40
C ARG A 236 1.94 -28.17 -1.07
N LEU A 237 1.91 -26.86 -1.35
CA LEU A 237 2.03 -26.27 -2.69
C LEU A 237 3.49 -25.93 -3.00
N TYR A 238 4.30 -26.96 -3.29
CA TYR A 238 5.71 -26.79 -3.66
C TYR A 238 5.94 -26.00 -4.95
N VAL A 239 4.94 -26.00 -5.84
CA VAL A 239 4.92 -25.19 -7.05
C VAL A 239 3.74 -24.23 -6.93
N PRO A 240 4.01 -22.97 -6.50
CA PRO A 240 3.00 -21.95 -6.36
C PRO A 240 2.24 -21.70 -7.67
N TYR A 241 0.96 -21.35 -7.52
CA TYR A 241 0.12 -20.83 -8.59
C TYR A 241 -0.87 -19.81 -8.00
N ALA A 242 -1.41 -18.95 -8.87
CA ALA A 242 -2.05 -17.69 -8.49
C ALA A 242 -3.11 -17.78 -7.36
N TYR A 243 -4.18 -18.58 -7.50
CA TYR A 243 -5.19 -18.71 -6.44
C TYR A 243 -4.74 -19.58 -5.24
N GLY A 244 -3.55 -20.17 -5.29
CA GLY A 244 -2.94 -20.85 -4.15
C GLY A 244 -2.27 -19.90 -3.15
N ALA A 245 -2.23 -18.60 -3.46
CA ALA A 245 -1.66 -17.54 -2.61
C ALA A 245 -2.19 -17.55 -1.17
N LEU A 246 -3.49 -17.80 -1.01
CA LEU A 246 -4.17 -17.91 0.30
C LEU A 246 -4.50 -19.36 0.64
N TYR A 247 -3.62 -20.29 0.29
CA TYR A 247 -3.73 -21.66 0.77
C TYR A 247 -2.87 -21.83 2.01
N ASN A 248 -3.41 -21.54 3.19
CA ASN A 248 -2.70 -21.73 4.44
C ASN A 248 -3.65 -22.23 5.55
N HIS A 249 -3.16 -22.28 6.79
CA HIS A 249 -3.96 -22.74 7.91
C HIS A 249 -4.83 -21.58 8.45
N PRO A 250 -6.09 -21.78 8.88
CA PRO A 250 -6.96 -20.66 9.31
C PRO A 250 -6.37 -19.72 10.37
N VAL A 251 -5.56 -20.25 11.29
CA VAL A 251 -4.84 -19.45 12.29
C VAL A 251 -3.74 -18.59 11.65
N GLU A 252 -3.04 -19.13 10.67
CA GLU A 252 -2.05 -18.39 9.89
C GLU A 252 -2.73 -17.32 9.03
N ALA A 253 -3.80 -17.65 8.31
CA ALA A 253 -4.61 -16.70 7.55
C ALA A 253 -5.07 -15.51 8.41
N PHE A 254 -5.49 -15.81 9.65
CA PHE A 254 -5.90 -14.76 10.57
C PHE A 254 -4.70 -13.93 11.06
N VAL A 255 -3.67 -14.58 11.62
CA VAL A 255 -2.55 -13.87 12.29
C VAL A 255 -1.65 -13.16 11.29
N MET A 256 -1.25 -13.82 10.21
CA MET A 256 -0.29 -13.29 9.25
C MET A 256 -0.97 -12.32 8.27
N ASP A 257 -2.06 -12.74 7.64
CA ASP A 257 -2.64 -12.00 6.51
C ASP A 257 -3.66 -10.97 7.01
N THR A 258 -4.66 -11.43 7.75
CA THR A 258 -5.84 -10.61 8.10
C THR A 258 -5.50 -9.58 9.18
N LEU A 259 -4.93 -10.02 10.30
CA LEU A 259 -4.57 -9.15 11.42
C LEU A 259 -3.43 -8.21 11.05
N GLY A 260 -2.41 -8.71 10.33
CA GLY A 260 -1.30 -7.90 9.85
C GLY A 260 -1.76 -6.75 8.96
N ALA A 261 -2.60 -7.03 7.96
CA ALA A 261 -3.14 -6.00 7.07
C ALA A 261 -4.09 -5.03 7.81
N GLY A 262 -4.93 -5.55 8.71
CA GLY A 262 -5.83 -4.71 9.52
C GLY A 262 -5.08 -3.73 10.44
N LEU A 263 -3.98 -4.18 11.06
CA LEU A 263 -3.12 -3.32 11.88
C LEU A 263 -2.36 -2.31 11.02
N ALA A 264 -1.83 -2.70 9.85
CA ALA A 264 -1.19 -1.78 8.92
C ALA A 264 -2.13 -0.64 8.49
N TYR A 265 -3.39 -0.97 8.18
CA TYR A 265 -4.44 -0.01 7.87
C TYR A 265 -4.70 0.97 9.04
N LYS A 266 -4.81 0.48 10.28
CA LYS A 266 -5.03 1.34 11.46
C LYS A 266 -3.84 2.23 11.77
N VAL A 267 -2.61 1.68 11.75
CA VAL A 267 -1.38 2.42 12.08
C VAL A 267 -1.07 3.51 11.05
N SER A 268 -1.41 3.27 9.78
CA SER A 268 -1.27 4.28 8.71
C SER A 268 -2.34 5.37 8.74
N MET A 269 -3.33 5.26 9.63
CA MET A 269 -4.45 6.22 9.76
C MET A 269 -5.20 6.45 8.45
N MET A 270 -5.22 5.46 7.56
CA MET A 270 -5.95 5.55 6.30
C MET A 270 -7.44 5.70 6.58
N THR A 271 -8.12 6.44 5.70
CA THR A 271 -9.59 6.46 5.74
C THR A 271 -10.14 5.11 5.27
N PRO A 272 -11.32 4.66 5.71
CA PRO A 272 -11.94 3.41 5.23
C PRO A 272 -11.88 3.19 3.71
N ARG A 273 -12.24 4.21 2.91
CA ARG A 273 -12.12 4.16 1.44
C ARG A 273 -10.70 3.96 0.94
N PHE A 274 -9.74 4.65 1.53
CA PHE A 274 -8.35 4.47 1.12
C PHE A 274 -7.83 3.09 1.53
N GLY A 275 -8.27 2.60 2.68
CA GLY A 275 -8.05 1.23 3.14
C GLY A 275 -8.56 0.17 2.15
N MET A 276 -9.73 0.36 1.52
CA MET A 276 -10.23 -0.56 0.49
C MET A 276 -9.21 -0.77 -0.63
N TRP A 277 -8.61 0.33 -1.13
CA TRP A 277 -7.58 0.26 -2.16
C TRP A 277 -6.32 -0.43 -1.65
N PHE A 278 -5.87 -0.13 -0.45
CA PHE A 278 -4.73 -0.81 0.17
C PHE A 278 -4.94 -2.33 0.28
N PHE A 279 -6.12 -2.79 0.70
CA PHE A 279 -6.44 -4.21 0.78
C PHE A 279 -6.53 -4.87 -0.61
N VAL A 280 -7.11 -4.18 -1.60
CA VAL A 280 -7.14 -4.65 -2.99
C VAL A 280 -5.73 -4.82 -3.54
N PHE A 281 -4.87 -3.80 -3.41
CA PHE A 281 -3.49 -3.88 -3.89
C PHE A 281 -2.70 -4.98 -3.18
N SER A 282 -2.93 -5.17 -1.88
CA SER A 282 -2.30 -6.26 -1.12
C SER A 282 -2.75 -7.63 -1.63
N MET A 283 -4.05 -7.83 -1.90
CA MET A 283 -4.56 -9.09 -2.48
C MET A 283 -3.97 -9.37 -3.85
N ILE A 284 -3.95 -8.37 -4.73
CA ILE A 284 -3.35 -8.49 -6.06
C ILE A 284 -1.87 -8.85 -5.92
N LYS A 285 -1.14 -8.19 -5.01
CA LYS A 285 0.29 -8.45 -4.81
C LYS A 285 0.56 -9.87 -4.31
N THR A 286 -0.21 -10.36 -3.34
CA THR A 286 -0.06 -11.73 -2.84
C THR A 286 -0.31 -12.76 -3.96
N VAL A 287 -1.30 -12.52 -4.83
CA VAL A 287 -1.57 -13.38 -6.00
C VAL A 287 -0.43 -13.33 -7.01
N ASP A 288 0.10 -12.13 -7.31
CA ASP A 288 1.24 -11.95 -8.23
C ASP A 288 2.49 -12.69 -7.73
N ASP A 289 2.80 -12.61 -6.43
CA ASP A 289 3.93 -13.35 -5.83
C ASP A 289 3.81 -14.87 -5.93
N HIS A 290 2.61 -15.39 -6.16
CA HIS A 290 2.34 -16.81 -6.32
C HIS A 290 1.98 -17.17 -7.76
N CYS A 291 2.01 -16.24 -8.71
CA CYS A 291 1.37 -16.47 -10.01
C CYS A 291 2.04 -17.56 -10.85
N GLY A 292 3.30 -17.89 -10.56
CA GLY A 292 4.09 -18.91 -11.28
C GLY A 292 4.73 -18.39 -12.57
N TYR A 293 4.66 -17.08 -12.82
CA TYR A 293 5.19 -16.42 -14.02
C TYR A 293 6.06 -15.21 -13.68
N VAL A 294 7.07 -14.97 -14.52
CA VAL A 294 7.88 -13.76 -14.52
C VAL A 294 7.63 -13.03 -15.83
N LEU A 295 6.48 -12.35 -15.93
CA LEU A 295 6.09 -11.65 -17.14
C LEU A 295 6.86 -10.32 -17.23
N PRO A 296 7.51 -10.00 -18.37
CA PRO A 296 8.35 -8.81 -18.47
C PRO A 296 7.55 -7.49 -18.43
N TRP A 297 6.24 -7.54 -18.60
CA TRP A 297 5.32 -6.40 -18.53
C TRP A 297 4.51 -6.34 -17.23
N ASP A 298 4.79 -7.20 -16.24
CA ASP A 298 4.12 -7.13 -14.95
C ASP A 298 4.65 -5.95 -14.12
N PRO A 299 3.88 -4.88 -13.89
CA PRO A 299 4.36 -3.73 -13.15
C PRO A 299 4.66 -4.06 -11.68
N LEU A 300 3.96 -5.01 -11.06
CA LEU A 300 4.11 -5.31 -9.64
C LEU A 300 5.47 -5.95 -9.34
N GLN A 301 5.94 -6.79 -10.26
CA GLN A 301 7.25 -7.43 -10.16
C GLN A 301 8.42 -6.45 -10.40
N HIS A 302 8.16 -5.27 -10.97
CA HIS A 302 9.17 -4.22 -11.20
C HIS A 302 9.19 -3.14 -10.12
N VAL A 303 8.03 -2.77 -9.57
CA VAL A 303 7.96 -1.72 -8.54
C VAL A 303 8.29 -2.23 -7.13
N SER A 304 8.19 -3.53 -6.93
CA SER A 304 8.45 -4.17 -5.64
C SER A 304 9.64 -5.12 -5.74
N SER A 305 10.38 -5.28 -4.64
CA SER A 305 11.56 -6.15 -4.66
C SER A 305 11.24 -7.63 -4.41
N ASN A 306 10.07 -7.94 -3.85
CA ASN A 306 9.54 -9.31 -3.80
C ASN A 306 8.72 -9.55 -5.07
N ASN A 307 8.88 -10.71 -5.69
CA ASN A 307 8.16 -11.13 -6.89
C ASN A 307 8.01 -12.65 -6.94
N ALA A 308 7.32 -13.15 -7.97
CA ALA A 308 7.09 -14.57 -8.18
C ALA A 308 8.35 -15.43 -8.11
N ALA A 309 9.46 -15.02 -8.73
CA ALA A 309 10.70 -15.80 -8.69
C ALA A 309 11.36 -15.80 -7.30
N TYR A 310 11.31 -14.67 -6.60
CA TYR A 310 11.83 -14.55 -5.24
C TYR A 310 11.08 -15.47 -4.27
N HIS A 311 9.74 -15.44 -4.34
CA HIS A 311 8.87 -16.21 -3.47
C HIS A 311 8.87 -17.70 -3.86
N ASP A 312 8.97 -18.04 -5.15
CA ASP A 312 9.06 -19.43 -5.58
C ASP A 312 10.27 -20.17 -4.96
N ILE A 313 11.43 -19.52 -4.86
CA ILE A 313 12.62 -20.08 -4.20
C ILE A 313 12.29 -20.55 -2.78
N HIS A 314 11.47 -19.78 -2.05
CA HIS A 314 11.06 -20.11 -0.69
C HIS A 314 10.22 -21.40 -0.63
N HIS A 315 9.35 -21.65 -1.61
CA HIS A 315 8.55 -22.88 -1.70
C HIS A 315 9.37 -24.11 -2.08
N GLN A 316 10.60 -23.93 -2.58
CA GLN A 316 11.46 -25.06 -2.90
C GLN A 316 12.03 -25.68 -1.63
N SER A 317 12.14 -27.02 -1.61
CA SER A 317 12.69 -27.77 -0.46
C SER A 317 14.11 -27.34 -0.08
N TRP A 318 14.88 -26.82 -1.03
CA TRP A 318 16.22 -26.29 -0.82
C TRP A 318 16.25 -24.81 -0.40
N GLY A 319 15.16 -24.04 -0.61
CA GLY A 319 15.05 -22.62 -0.28
C GLY A 319 14.10 -22.29 0.87
N ILE A 320 13.42 -23.30 1.45
CA ILE A 320 12.43 -23.19 2.55
C ILE A 320 12.90 -22.49 3.84
N LYS A 321 14.19 -22.21 3.98
CA LYS A 321 14.75 -21.45 5.12
C LYS A 321 15.31 -20.09 4.71
N SER A 322 14.88 -19.58 3.58
CA SER A 322 15.28 -18.29 3.03
C SER A 322 14.08 -17.54 2.45
N ASN A 323 14.27 -16.25 2.16
CA ASN A 323 13.29 -15.40 1.47
C ASN A 323 11.93 -15.30 2.20
N PHE A 324 11.95 -14.90 3.48
CA PHE A 324 10.72 -14.82 4.29
C PHE A 324 9.89 -13.54 4.09
N SER A 325 10.46 -12.51 3.46
CA SER A 325 9.81 -11.20 3.31
C SER A 325 8.68 -11.27 2.30
N GLN A 326 7.53 -10.73 2.67
CA GLN A 326 6.33 -10.61 1.87
C GLN A 326 5.43 -9.52 2.48
N PRO A 327 4.53 -8.88 1.71
CA PRO A 327 4.35 -9.10 0.27
C PRO A 327 5.11 -8.11 -0.62
N TYR A 328 5.62 -6.96 -0.14
CA TYR A 328 6.17 -5.93 -1.04
C TYR A 328 7.69 -5.93 -1.14
N LEU A 329 8.39 -5.73 -0.02
CA LEU A 329 9.82 -5.46 -0.02
C LEU A 329 10.62 -6.62 0.59
N THR A 330 11.89 -6.77 0.21
CA THR A 330 12.78 -7.86 0.67
C THR A 330 13.84 -7.37 1.66
N PHE A 331 13.67 -6.18 2.23
CA PHE A 331 14.74 -5.54 3.01
C PHE A 331 15.03 -6.29 4.31
N TRP A 332 14.04 -6.91 4.94
CA TRP A 332 14.26 -7.71 6.15
C TRP A 332 15.15 -8.93 5.89
N ASP A 333 14.96 -9.63 4.77
CA ASP A 333 15.85 -10.71 4.38
C ASP A 333 17.29 -10.24 4.11
N ARG A 334 17.47 -9.03 3.60
CA ARG A 334 18.80 -8.43 3.42
C ARG A 334 19.45 -8.07 4.76
N ILE A 335 18.71 -7.37 5.63
CA ILE A 335 19.19 -6.91 6.93
C ILE A 335 19.55 -8.09 7.83
N LEU A 336 18.70 -9.11 7.89
CA LEU A 336 18.84 -10.25 8.80
C LEU A 336 19.54 -11.46 8.16
N GLY A 337 20.01 -11.32 6.92
CA GLY A 337 20.82 -12.33 6.25
C GLY A 337 20.06 -13.62 5.91
N THR A 338 18.74 -13.54 5.71
CA THR A 338 17.88 -14.69 5.35
C THR A 338 17.53 -14.74 3.86
N MET A 339 18.08 -13.84 3.04
CA MET A 339 17.96 -13.92 1.58
C MET A 339 18.74 -15.12 1.03
N TRP A 340 18.15 -15.85 0.08
CA TRP A 340 18.81 -16.94 -0.63
C TRP A 340 20.11 -16.47 -1.30
N LYS A 341 21.17 -17.27 -1.16
CA LYS A 341 22.48 -17.04 -1.78
C LYS A 341 22.91 -18.31 -2.48
N GLY A 342 22.73 -18.38 -3.80
CA GLY A 342 23.15 -19.54 -4.59
C GLY A 342 22.55 -19.55 -5.99
N ASP A 343 23.20 -20.28 -6.89
CA ASP A 343 22.67 -20.50 -8.24
C ASP A 343 21.47 -21.45 -8.20
N THR A 344 20.33 -20.96 -8.70
CA THR A 344 19.09 -21.71 -8.78
C THR A 344 18.97 -22.50 -10.09
N LYS A 345 19.73 -22.17 -11.14
CA LYS A 345 19.60 -22.78 -12.48
C LYS A 345 19.78 -24.29 -12.43
N LEU A 346 20.85 -24.77 -11.80
CA LEU A 346 21.11 -26.20 -11.65
C LEU A 346 20.07 -26.90 -10.76
N LYS A 347 19.49 -26.18 -9.78
CA LYS A 347 18.45 -26.75 -8.90
C LYS A 347 17.15 -26.95 -9.68
N TYR A 348 16.71 -25.94 -10.42
CA TYR A 348 15.52 -26.05 -11.27
C TYR A 348 15.70 -27.06 -12.39
N ALA A 349 16.86 -27.09 -13.07
CA ALA A 349 17.15 -28.06 -14.12
C ALA A 349 17.00 -29.51 -13.63
N ARG A 350 17.58 -29.83 -12.46
CA ARG A 350 17.45 -31.16 -11.83
C ARG A 350 16.00 -31.50 -11.50
N THR A 351 15.22 -30.55 -11.01
CA THR A 351 13.80 -30.77 -10.72
C THR A 351 13.00 -31.05 -11.99
N ARG A 352 13.25 -30.28 -13.06
CA ARG A 352 12.60 -30.46 -14.37
C ARG A 352 12.93 -31.83 -14.98
N GLU A 353 14.21 -32.22 -14.97
CA GLU A 353 14.65 -33.54 -15.44
C GLU A 353 13.98 -34.67 -14.65
N ALA A 354 13.93 -34.55 -13.32
CA ALA A 354 13.26 -35.53 -12.47
C ALA A 354 11.76 -35.63 -12.77
N ALA A 355 11.07 -34.51 -13.01
CA ALA A 355 9.65 -34.51 -13.33
C ALA A 355 9.36 -35.13 -14.72
N ALA A 356 10.19 -34.78 -15.71
CA ALA A 356 10.12 -35.33 -17.05
C ALA A 356 10.39 -36.84 -17.08
N SER A 357 11.32 -37.33 -16.25
CA SER A 357 11.63 -38.77 -16.16
C SER A 357 10.47 -39.61 -15.61
N LYS A 358 9.59 -39.00 -14.80
CA LYS A 358 8.41 -39.62 -14.19
C LYS A 358 7.14 -39.45 -15.02
N ALA A 359 7.16 -38.56 -16.01
CA ALA A 359 6.00 -38.34 -16.87
C ALA A 359 5.72 -39.62 -17.69
N PRO A 360 4.46 -40.06 -17.81
CA PRO A 360 4.13 -41.19 -18.66
C PRO A 360 4.60 -40.88 -20.09
N LYS A 361 5.41 -41.78 -20.68
CA LYS A 361 5.79 -41.66 -22.09
C LYS A 361 4.49 -41.62 -22.90
N LYS A 362 4.22 -40.50 -23.58
CA LYS A 362 3.11 -40.42 -24.54
C LYS A 362 3.33 -41.55 -25.54
N GLN A 363 2.46 -42.57 -25.51
CA GLN A 363 2.39 -43.56 -26.58
C GLN A 363 2.01 -42.78 -27.84
N GLN A 364 2.91 -42.83 -28.84
CA GLN A 364 2.71 -42.21 -30.15
C GLN A 364 1.55 -42.84 -30.89
#